data_AF-A0A3M1EAS3-F1
#
_entry.id   AF-A0A3M1EAS3-F1
#
_cell.length_a   1.000
_cell.length_b   1.000
_cell.length_c   1.000
_cell.angle_alpha   90.00
_cell.angle_beta   90.00
_cell.angle_gamma   90.00
#
_symmetry.space_group_name_H-M   'P 1'
#
loop_
_entity.id
_entity.type
_entity.pdbx_description
1 polymer ?
#
loop_
_entity_poly.entity_id
_entity_poly.type
_entity_poly.pdbx_seq_one_letter_code
_entity_poly.pdbx_strand_id
1 'polypeptide(L)'
;PWTGCLGPRRDHYVTERSVSLAKDSPDADRLWEAALATLRRLHYRLDRVDRGRGIITTLPETSQHFFEVWRHDVDTAPDFWEATLNPIRRTIRVVLEEKGEGAWGTLRVEVTKQRLIGPDRPLNSTGSVYLLFGTDFASSKGRTRRSAEQETWIDAGRDPAMEAYVLRRILERAGMPLPENTPAVSAGARSSSPVAR
;
A
#
# COMPACT_ATOMS: atom_id res chain seq x y z
N PRO A 1 -16.16 34.60 -15.85
CA PRO A 1 -15.71 34.23 -14.49
C PRO A 1 -15.10 32.83 -14.49
N TRP A 2 -13.77 32.75 -14.39
CA TRP A 2 -13.02 31.50 -14.42
C TRP A 2 -13.20 30.78 -13.09
N THR A 3 -13.91 29.66 -13.11
CA THR A 3 -14.06 28.77 -11.95
C THR A 3 -12.69 28.19 -11.63
N GLY A 4 -12.15 28.56 -10.47
CA GLY A 4 -10.81 28.18 -10.05
C GLY A 4 -10.63 26.67 -10.00
N CYS A 5 -9.42 26.23 -10.37
CA CYS A 5 -8.98 24.86 -10.18
C CYS A 5 -9.23 24.44 -8.73
N LEU A 6 -10.23 23.59 -8.50
CA LEU A 6 -10.33 22.84 -7.25
C LEU A 6 -9.09 21.96 -7.21
N GLY A 7 -8.09 22.39 -6.43
CA GLY A 7 -6.95 21.53 -6.11
C GLY A 7 -7.46 20.22 -5.52
N PRO A 8 -6.71 19.12 -5.68
CA PRO A 8 -7.12 17.82 -5.14
C PRO A 8 -7.48 17.98 -3.67
N ARG A 9 -8.64 17.42 -3.30
CA ARG A 9 -9.12 17.41 -1.91
C ARG A 9 -7.98 16.84 -1.05
N ARG A 10 -7.51 17.64 -0.09
CA ARG A 10 -6.54 17.15 0.89
C ARG A 10 -7.28 16.22 1.83
N ASP A 11 -7.32 14.94 1.50
CA ASP A 11 -7.85 13.95 2.41
C ASP A 11 -6.96 13.87 3.64
N HIS A 12 -7.56 14.10 4.79
CA HIS A 12 -6.91 13.92 6.08
C HIS A 12 -7.01 12.44 6.46
N TYR A 13 -5.99 11.66 6.11
CA TYR A 13 -5.88 10.26 6.52
C TYR A 13 -5.36 10.18 7.95
N VAL A 14 -6.03 9.39 8.81
CA VAL A 14 -5.55 9.09 10.16
C VAL A 14 -4.53 7.96 10.06
N THR A 15 -3.27 8.27 10.32
CA THR A 15 -2.13 7.33 10.19
C THR A 15 -1.57 6.88 11.54
N GLU A 16 -2.08 7.47 12.63
CA GLU A 16 -1.71 7.14 14.00
C GLU A 16 -2.91 7.19 14.95
N ARG A 17 -2.80 6.46 16.06
CA ARG A 17 -3.82 6.36 17.09
C ARG A 17 -3.15 6.36 18.46
N SER A 18 -3.56 7.28 19.33
CA SER A 18 -3.18 7.21 20.74
C SER A 18 -3.78 5.96 21.38
N VAL A 19 -2.93 5.19 22.04
CA VAL A 19 -3.28 4.02 22.83
C VAL A 19 -2.75 4.23 24.25
N SER A 20 -3.38 3.64 25.25
CA SER A 20 -2.88 3.73 26.64
C SER A 20 -3.01 2.36 27.25
N LEU A 21 -2.00 1.54 26.99
CA LEU A 21 -1.96 0.12 27.35
C LEU A 21 -0.64 -0.19 28.05
N ALA A 22 -0.69 -0.89 29.19
CA ALA A 22 0.53 -1.43 29.79
C ALA A 22 1.14 -2.48 28.85
N LYS A 23 2.46 -2.51 28.71
CA LYS A 23 3.17 -3.38 27.75
C LYS A 23 2.88 -4.86 27.95
N ASP A 24 2.74 -5.27 29.21
CA ASP A 24 2.50 -6.66 29.62
C ASP A 24 1.00 -6.96 29.81
N SER A 25 0.12 -6.04 29.40
CA SER A 25 -1.32 -6.27 29.45
C SER A 25 -1.79 -7.21 28.33
N PRO A 26 -2.83 -8.02 28.58
CA PRO A 26 -3.45 -8.85 27.54
C PRO A 26 -3.95 -8.04 26.33
N ASP A 27 -4.34 -6.78 26.54
CA ASP A 27 -4.80 -5.91 25.46
C ASP A 27 -3.64 -5.41 24.58
N ALA A 28 -2.46 -5.19 25.16
CA ALA A 28 -1.25 -4.92 24.38
C ALA A 28 -0.83 -6.13 23.53
N ASP A 29 -0.99 -7.35 24.06
CA ASP A 29 -0.73 -8.58 23.31
C ASP A 29 -1.75 -8.77 22.18
N ARG A 30 -3.04 -8.53 22.44
CA ARG A 30 -4.07 -8.54 21.39
C ARG A 30 -3.77 -7.54 20.29
N LEU A 31 -3.35 -6.33 20.64
CA LEU A 31 -2.99 -5.30 19.66
C LEU A 31 -1.78 -5.73 18.81
N TRP A 32 -0.76 -6.30 19.45
CA TRP A 32 0.43 -6.79 18.77
C TRP A 32 0.11 -7.94 17.80
N GLU A 33 -0.65 -8.93 18.26
CA GLU A 33 -1.08 -10.05 17.41
C GLU A 33 -2.02 -9.60 16.29
N ALA A 34 -2.88 -8.61 16.55
CA ALA A 34 -3.70 -7.99 15.52
C ALA A 34 -2.86 -7.32 14.42
N ALA A 35 -1.76 -6.64 14.79
CA ALA A 35 -0.82 -6.07 13.84
C ALA A 35 -0.16 -7.15 12.96
N LEU A 36 0.41 -8.18 13.57
CA LEU A 36 1.05 -9.29 12.86
C LEU A 36 0.08 -10.02 11.94
N ALA A 37 -1.11 -10.35 12.43
CA ALA A 37 -2.12 -11.05 11.65
C ALA A 37 -2.67 -10.20 10.50
N THR A 38 -2.78 -8.88 10.69
CA THR A 38 -3.19 -7.96 9.62
C THR A 38 -2.16 -7.96 8.49
N LEU A 39 -0.87 -7.79 8.80
CA LEU A 39 0.18 -7.79 7.78
C LEU A 39 0.26 -9.12 7.02
N ARG A 40 0.18 -10.26 7.74
CA ARG A 40 0.15 -11.60 7.13
C ARG A 40 -1.08 -11.78 6.24
N ARG A 41 -2.26 -11.31 6.66
CA ARG A 41 -3.49 -11.36 5.86
C ARG A 41 -3.41 -10.51 4.60
N LEU A 42 -2.66 -9.42 4.64
CA LEU A 42 -2.35 -8.59 3.48
C LEU A 42 -1.19 -9.15 2.64
N HIS A 43 -0.75 -10.38 2.93
CA HIS A 43 0.31 -11.09 2.22
C HIS A 43 1.68 -10.40 2.26
N TYR A 44 1.92 -9.52 3.24
CA TYR A 44 3.25 -8.96 3.47
C TYR A 44 4.13 -9.96 4.23
N ARG A 45 5.34 -10.18 3.73
CA ARG A 45 6.39 -10.90 4.48
C ARG A 45 6.97 -9.97 5.54
N LEU A 46 7.04 -10.47 6.76
CA LEU A 46 7.64 -9.75 7.89
C LEU A 46 9.17 -9.83 7.77
N ASP A 47 9.83 -8.69 7.93
CA ASP A 47 11.29 -8.55 7.93
C ASP A 47 11.81 -8.48 9.38
N ARG A 48 11.33 -7.49 10.14
CA ARG A 48 11.68 -7.30 11.55
C ARG A 48 10.44 -7.34 12.42
N VAL A 49 10.49 -8.11 13.51
CA VAL A 49 9.45 -8.17 14.54
C VAL A 49 10.11 -8.03 15.91
N ASP A 50 9.94 -6.87 16.54
CA ASP A 50 10.60 -6.52 17.81
C ASP A 50 9.55 -5.97 18.78
N ARG A 51 8.99 -6.85 19.61
CA ARG A 51 7.96 -6.53 20.61
C ARG A 51 8.46 -5.56 21.66
N GLY A 52 9.73 -5.69 22.07
CA GLY A 52 10.34 -4.86 23.10
C GLY A 52 10.46 -3.40 22.67
N ARG A 53 10.81 -3.17 21.40
CA ARG A 53 10.87 -1.82 20.80
C ARG A 53 9.57 -1.37 20.14
N GLY A 54 8.55 -2.22 20.10
CA GLY A 54 7.27 -1.92 19.46
C GLY A 54 7.36 -1.78 17.93
N ILE A 55 8.32 -2.42 17.26
CA ILE A 55 8.56 -2.23 15.82
C ILE A 55 8.22 -3.51 15.03
N ILE A 56 7.41 -3.36 13.99
CA ILE A 56 7.18 -4.38 12.97
C ILE A 56 7.47 -3.78 11.60
N THR A 57 8.35 -4.38 10.81
CA THR A 57 8.67 -3.95 9.45
C THR A 57 8.47 -5.10 8.47
N THR A 58 8.01 -4.83 7.26
CA THR A 58 7.86 -5.81 6.18
C THR A 58 9.00 -5.74 5.17
N LEU A 59 9.18 -6.81 4.39
CA LEU A 59 9.94 -6.72 3.15
C LEU A 59 9.18 -5.84 2.14
N PRO A 60 9.88 -5.23 1.16
CA PRO A 60 9.23 -4.57 0.04
C PRO A 60 8.45 -5.58 -0.80
N GLU A 61 7.13 -5.46 -0.84
CA GLU A 61 6.27 -6.33 -1.65
C GLU A 61 5.65 -5.56 -2.81
N THR A 62 5.74 -6.15 -4.01
CA THR A 62 5.09 -5.59 -5.19
C THR A 62 3.59 -5.73 -5.00
N SER A 63 2.92 -4.59 -4.88
CA SER A 63 1.48 -4.56 -4.83
C SER A 63 0.99 -4.82 -6.24
N GLN A 64 0.73 -6.08 -6.59
CA GLN A 64 -0.13 -6.36 -7.73
C GLN A 64 -1.43 -5.57 -7.50
N HIS A 65 -1.99 -4.99 -8.56
CA HIS A 65 -3.18 -4.13 -8.66
C HIS A 65 -4.42 -4.53 -7.84
N PHE A 66 -4.38 -5.68 -7.15
CA PHE A 66 -5.27 -6.10 -6.09
C PHE A 66 -5.59 -5.00 -5.07
N PHE A 67 -4.64 -4.07 -4.81
CA PHE A 67 -4.79 -3.01 -3.81
C PHE A 67 -5.46 -1.70 -4.27
N GLU A 68 -5.81 -1.59 -5.56
CA GLU A 68 -6.41 -0.36 -6.13
C GLU A 68 -7.94 -0.44 -6.25
N VAL A 69 -8.51 -1.64 -6.13
CA VAL A 69 -9.96 -1.89 -6.29
C VAL A 69 -10.82 -1.26 -5.18
N TRP A 70 -10.24 -0.95 -4.00
CA TRP A 70 -10.98 -0.29 -2.90
C TRP A 70 -10.73 1.21 -2.79
N ARG A 71 -9.91 1.80 -3.66
CA ARG A 71 -9.91 3.26 -3.80
C ARG A 71 -11.15 3.63 -4.59
N HIS A 72 -12.27 3.77 -3.89
CA HIS A 72 -13.56 4.17 -4.45
C HIS A 72 -13.59 5.64 -4.90
N ASP A 73 -12.42 6.28 -5.03
CA ASP A 73 -12.22 7.71 -5.29
C ASP A 73 -11.55 7.95 -6.66
N VAL A 74 -11.62 6.97 -7.56
CA VAL A 74 -11.25 7.09 -8.96
C VAL A 74 -12.53 6.84 -9.77
N ASP A 75 -13.29 7.90 -10.03
CA ASP A 75 -14.68 7.85 -10.48
C ASP A 75 -14.87 7.63 -11.98
N THR A 76 -13.95 6.91 -12.65
CA THR A 76 -14.15 6.53 -14.06
C THR A 76 -13.42 5.24 -14.42
N ALA A 77 -14.18 4.23 -14.84
CA ALA A 77 -13.67 2.93 -15.31
C ALA A 77 -12.58 2.99 -16.41
N PRO A 78 -12.54 3.99 -17.31
CA PRO A 78 -11.44 4.13 -18.28
C PRO A 78 -10.10 4.52 -17.65
N ASP A 79 -10.10 5.37 -16.60
CA ASP A 79 -8.87 5.87 -15.94
C ASP A 79 -8.15 4.77 -15.14
N PHE A 80 -8.89 3.78 -14.66
CA PHE A 80 -8.36 2.59 -13.98
C PHE A 80 -7.47 1.73 -14.91
N TRP A 81 -7.77 1.68 -16.20
CA TRP A 81 -7.01 0.88 -17.17
C TRP A 81 -5.70 1.57 -17.60
N GLU A 82 -5.69 2.90 -17.74
CA GLU A 82 -4.45 3.66 -18.04
C GLU A 82 -3.48 3.71 -16.85
N ALA A 83 -3.97 3.64 -15.60
CA ALA A 83 -3.16 3.64 -14.38
C ALA A 83 -2.31 2.37 -14.15
N THR A 84 -2.52 1.31 -14.96
CA THR A 84 -1.99 -0.05 -14.71
C THR A 84 -0.51 -0.25 -15.13
N LEU A 85 0.15 0.74 -15.76
CA LEU A 85 1.43 0.53 -16.45
C LEU A 85 2.71 0.62 -15.60
N ASN A 86 2.62 0.83 -14.27
CA ASN A 86 3.82 0.91 -13.42
C ASN A 86 3.70 0.03 -12.17
N PRO A 87 4.50 -1.04 -12.06
CA PRO A 87 4.61 -1.79 -10.82
C PRO A 87 5.00 -0.88 -9.65
N ILE A 88 4.23 -0.94 -8.57
CA ILE A 88 4.53 -0.27 -7.29
C ILE A 88 4.83 -1.34 -6.26
N ARG A 89 5.90 -1.16 -5.49
CA ARG A 89 6.15 -1.94 -4.28
C ARG A 89 5.98 -1.08 -3.04
N ARG A 90 5.54 -1.70 -1.95
CA ARG A 90 5.28 -1.02 -0.68
C ARG A 90 6.03 -1.71 0.45
N THR A 91 6.52 -0.91 1.39
CA THR A 91 7.09 -1.37 2.65
C THR A 91 6.25 -0.79 3.78
N ILE A 92 5.81 -1.64 4.70
CA ILE A 92 5.01 -1.22 5.84
C ILE A 92 5.87 -1.27 7.10
N ARG A 93 5.77 -0.20 7.89
CA ARG A 93 6.35 -0.09 9.22
C ARG A 93 5.26 0.26 10.22
N VAL A 94 5.06 -0.61 11.20
CA VAL A 94 4.16 -0.40 12.33
C VAL A 94 5.00 -0.12 13.56
N VAL A 95 4.66 0.94 14.29
CA VAL A 95 5.38 1.40 15.48
C VAL A 95 4.40 1.58 16.63
N LEU A 96 4.69 0.95 17.76
CA LEU A 96 4.10 1.26 19.06
C LEU A 96 5.11 2.09 19.84
N GLU A 97 4.83 3.39 19.98
CA GLU A 97 5.64 4.31 20.77
C GLU A 97 5.25 4.22 22.24
N GLU A 98 6.24 4.35 23.12
CA GLU A 98 6.03 4.29 24.57
C GLU A 98 5.54 5.64 25.11
N LYS A 99 4.63 5.59 26.09
CA LYS A 99 4.18 6.76 26.87
C LYS A 99 4.56 6.52 28.32
N GLY A 100 5.82 6.82 28.64
CA GLY A 100 6.41 6.59 29.96
C GLY A 100 6.89 5.14 30.15
N GLU A 101 7.32 4.81 31.37
CA GLU A 101 7.85 3.48 31.70
C GLU A 101 6.76 2.41 31.59
N GLY A 102 6.97 1.45 30.69
CA GLY A 102 6.17 0.21 30.65
C GLY A 102 4.79 0.32 30.00
N ALA A 103 4.47 1.40 29.29
CA ALA A 103 3.18 1.55 28.60
C ALA A 103 3.34 2.03 27.15
N TRP A 104 2.49 1.52 26.26
CA TRP A 104 2.32 2.02 24.91
C TRP A 104 1.42 3.25 24.89
N GLY A 105 1.83 4.26 24.12
CA GLY A 105 1.21 5.57 23.98
C GLY A 105 0.58 5.85 22.63
N THR A 106 1.22 5.37 21.57
CA THR A 106 0.80 5.68 20.20
C THR A 106 1.08 4.49 19.30
N LEU A 107 0.07 4.07 18.54
CA LEU A 107 0.22 3.18 17.40
C LEU A 107 0.33 4.03 16.13
N ARG A 108 1.44 3.96 15.42
CA ARG A 108 1.66 4.62 14.14
C ARG A 108 1.89 3.59 13.04
N VAL A 109 1.33 3.85 11.87
CA VAL A 109 1.58 3.07 10.65
C VAL A 109 2.20 3.99 9.60
N GLU A 110 3.32 3.56 9.05
CA GLU A 110 4.03 4.23 7.97
C GLU A 110 4.12 3.28 6.78
N VAL A 111 3.73 3.74 5.59
CA VAL A 111 3.81 2.96 4.35
C VAL A 111 4.57 3.78 3.34
N THR A 112 5.73 3.27 2.92
CA THR A 112 6.51 3.86 1.84
C THR A 112 6.25 3.11 0.56
N LYS A 113 6.06 3.84 -0.54
CA LYS A 113 5.87 3.28 -1.88
C LYS A 113 7.08 3.60 -2.75
N GLN A 114 7.44 2.63 -3.58
CA GLN A 114 8.47 2.77 -4.58
C GLN A 114 7.89 2.38 -5.94
N ARG A 115 8.21 3.14 -6.97
CA ARG A 115 7.74 2.91 -8.35
C ARG A 115 8.87 2.31 -9.17
N LEU A 116 8.56 1.30 -9.96
CA LEU A 116 9.47 0.76 -10.95
C LEU A 116 9.56 1.73 -12.13
N ILE A 117 10.78 2.14 -12.48
CA ILE A 117 11.07 2.83 -13.74
C ILE A 117 11.89 1.88 -14.61
N GLY A 118 11.37 1.61 -15.81
CA GLY A 118 12.11 0.93 -16.86
C GLY A 118 13.03 1.92 -17.60
N PRO A 119 14.07 1.43 -18.28
CA PRO A 119 15.00 2.31 -18.99
C PRO A 119 14.27 3.12 -20.08
N ASP A 120 14.46 4.44 -20.07
CA ASP A 120 14.09 5.30 -21.20
C ASP A 120 14.83 4.80 -22.43
N ARG A 121 14.11 4.20 -23.39
CA ARG A 121 14.66 3.88 -24.70
C ARG A 121 14.50 5.11 -25.57
N PRO A 122 15.56 5.89 -25.87
CA PRO A 122 15.44 6.99 -26.82
C PRO A 122 15.05 6.42 -28.19
N LEU A 123 13.83 6.73 -28.63
CA LEU A 123 13.36 6.44 -29.99
C LEU A 123 13.89 7.50 -30.97
N ASN A 124 15.20 7.75 -30.93
CA ASN A 124 15.85 8.80 -31.72
C ASN A 124 16.42 8.30 -33.05
N SER A 125 16.14 7.04 -33.41
CA SER A 125 16.55 6.44 -34.68
C SER A 125 15.37 5.79 -35.37
N THR A 126 15.26 6.01 -36.68
CA THR A 126 14.24 5.41 -37.55
C THR A 126 14.29 3.87 -37.50
N GLY A 127 15.43 3.27 -37.14
CA GLY A 127 15.57 1.84 -36.94
C GLY A 127 14.90 1.31 -35.66
N SER A 128 14.73 2.15 -34.64
CA SER A 128 14.13 1.78 -33.34
C SER A 128 12.62 1.52 -33.43
N VAL A 129 11.95 2.10 -34.43
CA VAL A 129 10.52 1.92 -34.70
C VAL A 129 10.21 0.51 -35.20
N TYR A 130 11.12 -0.11 -35.95
CA TYR A 130 10.96 -1.49 -36.44
C TYR A 130 10.91 -2.51 -35.30
N LEU A 131 11.52 -2.22 -34.15
CA LEU A 131 11.46 -3.09 -32.96
C LEU A 131 10.13 -2.99 -32.20
N LEU A 132 9.33 -1.93 -32.44
CA LEU A 132 8.00 -1.77 -31.84
C LEU A 132 6.89 -2.46 -32.66
N PHE A 133 7.07 -2.59 -33.98
CA PHE A 133 6.05 -3.11 -34.89
C PHE A 133 6.43 -4.44 -35.58
N GLY A 134 7.62 -4.97 -35.34
CA GLY A 134 8.08 -6.24 -35.94
C GLY A 134 7.65 -7.46 -35.13
N THR A 135 6.79 -8.31 -35.72
CA THR A 135 6.46 -9.64 -35.21
C THR A 135 7.62 -10.63 -35.49
N ASP A 136 8.55 -10.72 -34.53
CA ASP A 136 9.65 -11.71 -34.37
C ASP A 136 10.69 -11.81 -35.52
N PHE A 137 12.00 -12.00 -35.32
CA PHE A 137 12.66 -13.01 -34.50
C PHE A 137 14.01 -12.55 -33.92
N ALA A 138 14.35 -13.17 -32.78
CA ALA A 138 15.69 -13.22 -32.21
C ALA A 138 16.74 -13.61 -33.26
N SER A 139 17.75 -12.76 -33.44
CA SER A 139 18.91 -13.11 -34.24
C SER A 139 19.71 -14.23 -33.56
N SER A 140 20.19 -15.17 -34.37
CA SER A 140 20.85 -16.42 -34.01
C SER A 140 22.22 -16.31 -33.33
N LYS A 141 22.49 -15.23 -32.59
CA LYS A 141 23.67 -15.10 -31.73
C LYS A 141 23.21 -14.98 -30.28
N GLY A 142 23.31 -16.11 -29.58
CA GLY A 142 22.99 -16.24 -28.17
C GLY A 142 23.66 -15.17 -27.33
N ARG A 143 22.84 -14.25 -26.80
CA ARG A 143 23.08 -13.57 -25.54
C ARG A 143 21.80 -12.88 -25.05
N THR A 144 20.76 -13.67 -24.81
CA THR A 144 19.60 -13.18 -24.06
C THR A 144 19.90 -13.21 -22.57
N ARG A 145 20.88 -12.40 -22.11
CA ARG A 145 20.83 -11.93 -20.72
C ARG A 145 19.94 -10.69 -20.75
N ARG A 146 18.62 -10.93 -20.72
CA ARG A 146 17.64 -9.91 -20.34
C ARG A 146 18.10 -9.38 -18.99
N SER A 147 18.76 -8.23 -18.99
CA SER A 147 19.31 -7.72 -17.75
C SER A 147 18.19 -7.05 -16.97
N ALA A 148 17.77 -7.71 -15.90
CA ALA A 148 17.15 -7.07 -14.75
C ALA A 148 18.03 -5.93 -14.15
N GLU A 149 19.26 -5.73 -14.65
CA GLU A 149 20.20 -4.67 -14.24
C GLU A 149 19.78 -3.24 -14.60
N GLN A 150 18.69 -2.99 -15.32
CA GLN A 150 18.25 -1.62 -15.69
C GLN A 150 16.90 -1.21 -15.08
N GLU A 151 16.32 -2.06 -14.24
CA GLU A 151 15.10 -1.78 -13.51
C GLU A 151 15.44 -1.09 -12.17
N THR A 152 15.16 0.21 -12.07
CA THR A 152 15.41 0.97 -10.83
C THR A 152 14.11 1.27 -10.11
N TRP A 153 14.08 0.97 -8.81
CA TRP A 153 13.00 1.36 -7.92
C TRP A 153 13.29 2.74 -7.36
N ILE A 154 12.44 3.71 -7.69
CA ILE A 154 12.54 5.07 -7.14
C ILE A 154 11.53 5.25 -6.01
N ASP A 155 11.92 6.03 -5.00
CA ASP A 155 11.01 6.39 -3.91
C ASP A 155 9.88 7.28 -4.43
N ALA A 156 8.64 6.86 -4.21
CA ALA A 156 7.43 7.59 -4.57
C ALA A 156 6.75 8.23 -3.33
N GLY A 157 7.42 8.23 -2.18
CA GLY A 157 6.96 8.85 -0.93
C GLY A 157 6.07 7.95 -0.08
N ARG A 158 5.30 8.56 0.83
CA ARG A 158 4.35 7.87 1.72
C ARG A 158 3.02 7.57 1.03
N ASP A 159 2.33 6.55 1.53
CA ASP A 159 0.99 6.16 1.10
C ASP A 159 -0.01 6.29 2.27
N PRO A 160 -0.52 7.51 2.54
CA PRO A 160 -1.37 7.77 3.70
C PRO A 160 -2.71 7.02 3.66
N ALA A 161 -3.21 6.69 2.46
CA ALA A 161 -4.41 5.88 2.30
C ALA A 161 -4.17 4.43 2.76
N MET A 162 -3.04 3.83 2.38
CA MET A 162 -2.65 2.51 2.85
C MET A 162 -2.34 2.50 4.34
N GLU A 163 -1.72 3.56 4.86
CA GLU A 163 -1.48 3.72 6.31
C GLU A 163 -2.77 3.70 7.11
N ALA A 164 -3.76 4.52 6.71
CA ALA A 164 -5.08 4.55 7.36
C ALA A 164 -5.83 3.21 7.22
N TYR A 165 -5.74 2.58 6.05
CA TYR A 165 -6.34 1.27 5.83
C TYR A 165 -5.77 0.20 6.76
N VAL A 166 -4.43 0.10 6.84
CA VAL A 166 -3.74 -0.86 7.70
C VAL A 166 -4.03 -0.56 9.17
N LEU A 167 -3.90 0.71 9.60
CA LEU A 167 -4.20 1.12 10.98
C LEU A 167 -5.62 0.69 11.38
N ARG A 168 -6.61 0.97 10.54
CA ARG A 168 -7.99 0.59 10.80
C ARG A 168 -8.15 -0.93 10.92
N ARG A 169 -7.56 -1.71 10.03
CA ARG A 169 -7.62 -3.19 10.08
C ARG A 169 -7.01 -3.76 11.35
N ILE A 170 -5.92 -3.15 11.84
CA ILE A 170 -5.30 -3.51 13.10
C ILE A 170 -6.26 -3.23 14.26
N LEU A 171 -6.85 -2.03 14.31
CA LEU A 171 -7.77 -1.64 15.38
C LEU A 171 -9.05 -2.49 15.40
N GLU A 172 -9.66 -2.73 14.23
CA GLU A 172 -10.82 -3.64 14.08
C GLU A 172 -10.50 -5.02 14.64
N ARG A 173 -9.33 -5.57 14.31
CA ARG A 173 -8.92 -6.90 14.73
C ARG A 173 -8.52 -6.95 16.21
N ALA A 174 -8.00 -5.87 16.76
CA ALA A 174 -7.72 -5.73 18.18
C ALA A 174 -8.99 -5.48 19.02
N GLY A 175 -10.15 -5.26 18.39
CA GLY A 175 -11.41 -4.93 19.07
C GLY A 175 -11.42 -3.51 19.64
N MET A 176 -10.59 -2.61 19.10
CA MET A 176 -10.47 -1.23 19.56
C MET A 176 -11.39 -0.28 18.78
N PRO A 177 -11.91 0.78 19.41
CA PRO A 177 -12.72 1.77 18.73
C PRO A 177 -11.92 2.50 17.65
N LEU A 178 -12.56 2.67 16.50
CA LEU A 178 -11.98 3.36 15.36
C LEU A 178 -11.81 4.87 15.65
N PRO A 179 -10.84 5.54 15.00
CA PRO A 179 -10.72 6.99 15.09
C PRO A 179 -11.96 7.67 14.47
N GLU A 180 -12.51 8.67 15.17
CA GLU A 180 -13.75 9.38 14.82
C GLU A 180 -13.72 10.09 13.44
N ASN A 181 -12.52 10.32 12.87
CA ASN A 181 -12.33 10.97 11.58
C ASN A 181 -11.80 10.04 10.47
N THR A 182 -12.01 8.73 10.60
CA THR A 182 -11.62 7.80 9.54
C THR A 182 -12.63 7.89 8.40
N PRO A 183 -12.26 8.26 7.16
CA PRO A 183 -13.19 8.17 6.05
C PRO A 183 -13.71 6.73 5.98
N ALA A 184 -15.04 6.59 6.06
CA ALA A 184 -15.67 5.29 6.01
C ALA A 184 -15.27 4.65 4.67
N VAL A 185 -14.42 3.62 4.70
CA VAL A 185 -14.38 2.69 3.57
C VAL A 185 -15.72 2.00 3.62
N SER A 186 -16.65 2.46 2.78
CA SER A 186 -17.95 1.86 2.61
C SER A 186 -17.72 0.40 2.25
N ALA A 187 -17.99 -0.48 3.20
CA ALA A 187 -18.14 -1.89 2.92
C ALA A 187 -19.33 -2.00 1.98
N GLY A 188 -19.06 -2.27 0.70
CA GLY A 188 -20.08 -2.46 -0.32
C GLY A 188 -21.15 -3.40 0.22
N ALA A 189 -22.36 -2.86 0.32
CA ALA A 189 -23.55 -3.60 0.71
C ALA A 189 -23.66 -4.82 -0.21
N ARG A 190 -23.65 -6.01 0.39
CA ARG A 190 -24.08 -7.22 -0.30
C ARG A 190 -25.58 -7.07 -0.57
N SER A 191 -25.95 -6.62 -1.76
CA SER A 191 -27.31 -6.73 -2.24
C SER A 191 -27.59 -8.20 -2.54
N SER A 192 -28.09 -8.92 -1.54
CA SER A 192 -28.79 -10.17 -1.77
C SER A 192 -30.12 -9.83 -2.46
N SER A 193 -30.17 -10.01 -3.78
CA SER A 193 -31.44 -9.99 -4.52
C SER A 193 -32.20 -11.29 -4.25
N PRO A 194 -33.50 -11.26 -3.89
CA PRO A 194 -34.29 -12.47 -3.75
C PRO A 194 -34.65 -13.01 -5.15
N VAL A 195 -34.37 -14.29 -5.37
CA VAL A 195 -34.85 -15.06 -6.51
C VAL A 195 -36.37 -15.14 -6.44
N ALA A 196 -37.05 -14.50 -7.39
CA ALA A 196 -38.48 -14.73 -7.63
C ALA A 196 -38.66 -16.06 -8.36
N ARG A 197 -39.57 -16.89 -7.85
CA ARG A 197 -40.12 -18.07 -8.51
C ARG A 197 -41.35 -17.67 -9.33
#